data_AF-A0AA42KQ64-F1
#
_entry.id   AF-A0AA42KQ64-F1
#
_cell.length_a   1.000
_cell.length_b   1.000
_cell.length_c   1.000
_cell.angle_alpha   90.00
_cell.angle_beta   90.00
_cell.angle_gamma   90.00
#
_symmetry.space_group_name_H-M   'P 1'
#
loop_
_entity.id
_entity.type
_entity.pdbx_description
1 polymer ?
#
loop_
_entity_poly.entity_id
_entity_poly.type
_entity_poly.pdbx_seq_one_letter_code
_entity_poly.pdbx_strand_id
1 'polypeptide(L)' 'MNLLEHLQPLPTELLKAMARGEVDAQAVAAQLMAGRGLDRDGKWVGFERAAKEWGAE' A
#
# COMPACT_ATOMS: atom_id res chain seq x y z
N MET A 1 -3.84 -11.40 -10.92
CA MET A 1 -3.36 -11.61 -9.55
C MET A 1 -4.52 -12.11 -8.72
N ASN A 2 -4.39 -13.25 -8.03
CA ASN A 2 -5.44 -13.77 -7.15
C ASN A 2 -5.31 -13.10 -5.77
N LEU A 3 -6.18 -12.14 -5.47
CA LEU A 3 -6.09 -11.36 -4.23
C LEU A 3 -6.29 -12.23 -2.97
N LEU A 4 -7.07 -13.30 -3.04
CA LEU A 4 -7.32 -14.18 -1.89
C LEU A 4 -6.05 -14.91 -1.45
N GLU A 5 -5.27 -15.41 -2.41
CA GLU A 5 -3.97 -16.06 -2.13
C GLU A 5 -2.96 -15.09 -1.51
N HIS A 6 -3.00 -13.81 -1.89
CA HIS A 6 -2.09 -12.79 -1.33
C HIS A 6 -2.53 -12.24 0.02
N LEU A 7 -3.83 -12.27 0.33
CA LEU A 7 -4.36 -11.82 1.62
C LEU A 7 -4.41 -12.94 2.67
N GLN A 8 -4.46 -14.22 2.26
CA GLN A 8 -4.49 -15.37 3.18
C GLN A 8 -3.38 -15.35 4.24
N PRO A 9 -2.12 -14.97 3.95
CA PRO A 9 -1.05 -14.99 4.96
C PRO A 9 -1.12 -13.82 5.96
N LEU A 10 -2.02 -12.85 5.76
CA LEU A 10 -2.10 -11.69 6.65
C LEU A 10 -2.67 -12.09 8.03
N PRO A 11 -2.26 -11.40 9.11
CA PRO A 11 -2.81 -11.64 10.43
C PRO A 11 -4.34 -11.48 10.46
N THR A 12 -5.02 -12.37 11.19
CA THR A 12 -6.49 -12.35 11.31
C THR A 12 -7.04 -10.99 11.78
N GLU A 13 -6.35 -10.32 12.70
CA GLU A 13 -6.78 -9.01 13.20
C GLU A 13 -6.68 -7.91 12.14
N LEU A 14 -5.68 -7.97 11.26
CA LEU A 14 -5.58 -7.05 10.13
C LEU A 14 -6.73 -7.28 9.13
N LEU A 15 -7.02 -8.55 8.82
CA LEU A 15 -8.14 -8.90 7.94
C LEU A 15 -9.50 -8.46 8.51
N LYS A 16 -9.69 -8.58 9.84
CA LYS A 16 -10.89 -8.08 10.52
C LYS A 16 -11.02 -6.56 10.41
N ALA A 17 -9.95 -5.82 10.67
CA ALA A 17 -9.95 -4.37 10.59
C ALA A 17 -10.21 -3.88 9.15
N MET A 18 -9.61 -4.52 8.15
CA MET A 18 -9.89 -4.26 6.73
C MET A 18 -11.36 -4.53 6.38
N ALA A 19 -11.93 -5.67 6.81
CA ALA A 19 -13.32 -6.04 6.52
C ALA A 19 -14.34 -5.09 7.16
N ARG A 20 -13.97 -4.41 8.26
CA ARG A 20 -14.81 -3.41 8.93
C ARG A 20 -14.62 -1.99 8.41
N GLY A 21 -13.69 -1.77 7.49
CA GLY A 21 -13.33 -0.43 7.00
C GLY A 21 -12.53 0.40 8.01
N GLU A 22 -11.93 -0.24 9.01
CA GLU A 22 -11.08 0.41 10.04
C GLU A 22 -9.66 0.68 9.52
N VAL A 23 -9.31 0.16 8.33
CA VAL A 23 -8.01 0.32 7.66
C VAL A 23 -8.19 0.99 6.31
N ASP A 24 -7.51 2.11 6.12
CA ASP A 24 -7.33 2.70 4.78
C ASP A 24 -6.20 1.97 4.06
N ALA A 25 -6.53 0.83 3.45
CA ALA A 25 -5.57 0.01 2.71
C ALA A 25 -4.94 0.76 1.52
N GLN A 26 -5.64 1.75 0.97
CA GLN A 26 -5.14 2.57 -0.13
C GLN A 26 -4.05 3.52 0.38
N ALA A 27 -4.25 4.19 1.50
CA ALA A 27 -3.24 5.04 2.13
C ALA A 27 -1.99 4.23 2.55
N VAL A 28 -2.17 3.04 3.13
CA VAL A 28 -1.05 2.16 3.49
C VAL A 28 -0.27 1.72 2.25
N ALA A 29 -0.96 1.33 1.17
CA ALA A 29 -0.32 0.96 -0.08
C ALA A 29 0.47 2.15 -0.69
N ALA A 30 -0.08 3.36 -0.66
CA ALA A 30 0.59 4.57 -1.13
C ALA A 30 1.89 4.84 -0.36
N GLN A 31 1.87 4.74 0.97
CA GLN A 31 3.08 4.87 1.80
C GLN A 31 4.12 3.81 1.47
N LEU A 32 3.70 2.56 1.25
CA LEU A 32 4.61 1.47 0.86
C LEU A 32 5.22 1.73 -0.53
N MET A 33 4.44 2.26 -1.48
CA MET A 33 4.95 2.60 -2.83
C MET A 33 5.94 3.76 -2.76
N ALA A 34 5.64 4.80 -1.99
CA ALA A 34 6.55 5.93 -1.72
C ALA A 34 7.85 5.45 -1.06
N GLY A 35 7.76 4.62 -0.01
CA GLY A 35 8.91 4.04 0.68
C GLY A 35 9.74 3.08 -0.16
N ARG A 36 9.19 2.59 -1.28
CA ARG A 36 9.92 1.81 -2.30
C ARG A 36 10.47 2.68 -3.43
N GLY A 37 10.17 3.98 -3.44
CA GLY A 37 10.58 4.92 -4.48
C GLY A 37 9.89 4.69 -5.83
N LEU A 38 8.66 4.14 -5.81
CA LEU A 38 7.90 3.80 -7.02
C LEU A 38 6.83 4.84 -7.31
N ASP A 39 6.60 5.18 -8.58
CA ASP A 39 5.49 6.01 -9.05
C ASP A 39 4.16 5.22 -9.11
N ARG A 40 3.10 5.89 -9.60
CA ARG A 40 1.75 5.31 -9.77
C ARG A 40 1.68 4.21 -10.84
N ASP A 41 2.64 4.16 -11.75
CA ASP A 41 2.79 3.10 -12.75
C ASP A 41 3.70 1.96 -12.25
N GLY A 42 4.23 2.08 -11.03
CA GLY A 42 5.16 1.10 -10.44
C GLY A 42 6.61 1.22 -10.95
N LYS A 43 6.99 2.33 -11.59
CA LYS A 43 8.37 2.58 -12.03
C LYS A 43 9.17 3.22 -10.91
N TRP A 44 10.45 2.88 -10.82
CA TRP A 44 11.34 3.50 -9.86
C TRP A 44 11.68 4.95 -10.27
N VAL A 45 11.39 5.89 -9.39
CA VAL A 45 11.57 7.34 -9.58
C VAL A 45 12.35 8.02 -8.45
N GLY A 46 12.78 7.24 -7.44
CA GLY A 46 13.44 7.73 -6.23
C GLY A 46 12.45 8.17 -5.14
N PHE A 47 12.92 8.19 -3.89
CA PHE A 47 12.05 8.37 -2.71
C PHE A 47 11.36 9.74 -2.66
N GLU A 48 12.09 10.82 -2.93
CA GLU A 48 11.53 12.18 -2.85
C GLU A 48 10.39 12.38 -3.86
N ARG A 49 10.59 11.93 -5.10
CA ARG A 49 9.58 12.04 -6.15
C ARG A 49 8.38 11.14 -5.86
N ALA A 50 8.63 9.91 -5.42
CA ALA A 50 7.55 8.99 -5.06
C ALA A 50 6.71 9.54 -3.89
N ALA A 51 7.34 10.12 -2.86
CA ALA A 51 6.62 10.75 -1.74
C ALA A 51 5.66 11.84 -2.21
N LYS A 52 6.09 12.72 -3.13
CA LYS A 52 5.25 13.77 -3.74
C LYS A 52 4.08 13.17 -4.54
N GLU A 53 4.32 12.15 -5.35
CA GLU A 53 3.28 11.55 -6.19
C GLU A 53 2.21 10.76 -5.41
N TRP A 54 2.59 10.21 -4.25
CA TRP A 54 1.72 9.48 -3.33
C TRP A 54 1.14 10.36 -2.21
N GLY A 55 1.55 11.63 -2.10
CA GLY A 55 1.13 12.53 -1.01
C GLY A 55 1.58 12.04 0.37
N ALA A 56 2.72 11.32 0.42
CA ALA A 56 3.30 10.74 1.63
C ALA A 56 4.43 11.65 2.17
N GLU A 57 4.10 12.92 2.40
CA GLU A 57 5.02 13.95 2.94
C GLU A 57 5.18 13.85 4.47
#